data_AF-A0A1F3QZ44-F1
#
_entry.id   AF-A0A1F3QZ44-F1
#
_cell.length_a   1.000
_cell.length_b   1.000
_cell.length_c   1.000
_cell.angle_alpha   90.00
_cell.angle_beta   90.00
_cell.angle_gamma   90.00
#
_symmetry.space_group_name_H-M   'P 1'
#
loop_
_entity.id
_entity.type
_entity.pdbx_description
1 polymer ?
#
loop_
_entity_poly.entity_id
_entity_poly.type
_entity_poly.pdbx_seq_one_letter_code
_entity_poly.pdbx_strand_id
1 'polypeptide(L)'
;MVNNEVYVNKLEFIENYFYEHYEDDFFYVVLHSLFNCISDNELKLLYFQNAKGNPILKKTIESYIVKRTINEPKRQFENIAKTLLNLYPEQDYKIQVTTRTFLTQFIRTLSKKTIRHYFDLLIHSERKYDRHRANEVADLIWSDEIEGYLTDNFYNYKDEYSLLPLIKNLEESKLCVLIENYWTKDFPSPRLKNSIIKKIAKLESDYYSFLKERDVSFYIQVLYLKKIKITENEIKQLLEAVTDENKFYLIWNIGMTGDWKQTVKYIDMLNSKKEIMNS
;
A
#
# COMPACT_ATOMS: atom_id res chain seq x y z
N MET A 1 3.68 -41.81 -12.33
CA MET A 1 5.08 -41.33 -12.25
C MET A 1 5.37 -40.59 -13.55
N VAL A 2 5.48 -39.26 -13.50
CA VAL A 2 5.72 -38.42 -14.68
C VAL A 2 7.23 -38.15 -14.73
N ASN A 3 7.86 -38.44 -15.88
CA ASN A 3 9.31 -38.37 -16.09
C ASN A 3 9.86 -36.94 -15.84
N ASN A 4 10.69 -36.81 -14.80
CA ASN A 4 11.37 -35.57 -14.43
C ASN A 4 12.71 -35.35 -15.17
N GLU A 5 13.23 -36.32 -15.92
CA GLU A 5 14.61 -36.26 -16.46
C GLU A 5 14.80 -35.31 -17.65
N VAL A 6 13.76 -34.98 -18.42
CA VAL A 6 13.88 -34.11 -19.61
C VAL A 6 13.95 -32.61 -19.25
N TYR A 7 13.44 -32.22 -18.08
CA TYR A 7 13.34 -30.81 -17.66
C TYR A 7 14.64 -30.23 -17.10
N VAL A 8 15.58 -31.08 -16.67
CA VAL A 8 16.80 -30.66 -15.97
C VAL A 8 17.73 -29.86 -16.89
N ASN A 9 17.82 -30.21 -18.17
CA ASN A 9 18.80 -29.62 -19.09
C ASN A 9 18.52 -28.14 -19.42
N LYS A 10 17.25 -27.74 -19.66
CA LYS A 10 16.94 -26.33 -20.00
C LYS A 10 17.09 -25.38 -18.81
N LEU A 11 16.63 -25.80 -17.63
CA LEU A 11 16.70 -24.96 -16.44
C LEU A 11 18.14 -24.81 -15.98
N GLU A 12 18.90 -25.90 -15.96
CA GLU A 12 20.32 -25.89 -15.65
C GLU A 12 21.11 -25.02 -16.65
N PHE A 13 20.80 -25.09 -17.95
CA PHE A 13 21.40 -24.21 -18.94
C PHE A 13 21.12 -22.73 -18.64
N ILE A 14 19.89 -22.38 -18.29
CA ILE A 14 19.52 -21.00 -17.94
C ILE A 14 20.28 -20.52 -16.71
N GLU A 15 20.41 -21.37 -15.70
CA GLU A 15 21.19 -21.07 -14.49
C GLU A 15 22.68 -20.88 -14.81
N ASN A 16 23.29 -21.81 -15.55
CA ASN A 16 24.70 -21.71 -15.96
C ASN A 16 24.96 -20.47 -16.82
N TYR A 17 24.08 -20.20 -17.80
CA TYR A 17 24.16 -18.98 -18.59
C TYR A 17 24.07 -17.74 -17.71
N PHE A 18 23.20 -17.75 -16.69
CA PHE A 18 23.13 -16.65 -15.72
C PHE A 18 24.50 -16.43 -15.03
N TYR A 19 25.12 -17.48 -14.51
CA TYR A 19 26.38 -17.36 -13.76
C TYR A 19 27.57 -16.96 -14.63
N GLU A 20 27.63 -17.42 -15.87
CA GLU A 20 28.75 -17.17 -16.77
C GLU A 20 28.70 -15.78 -17.41
N HIS A 21 27.50 -15.19 -17.57
CA HIS A 21 27.31 -14.03 -18.45
C HIS A 21 26.63 -12.81 -17.79
N TYR A 22 26.41 -12.79 -16.48
CA TYR A 22 25.62 -11.70 -15.84
C TYR A 22 26.22 -10.29 -15.97
N GLU A 23 27.48 -10.18 -16.39
CA GLU A 23 28.20 -8.91 -16.63
C GLU A 23 28.13 -8.44 -18.09
N ASP A 24 27.57 -9.24 -19.01
CA ASP A 24 27.55 -8.95 -20.44
C ASP A 24 26.47 -7.91 -20.82
N ASP A 25 26.77 -7.03 -21.78
CA ASP A 25 25.88 -5.96 -22.24
C ASP A 25 24.53 -6.45 -22.80
N PHE A 26 24.48 -7.67 -23.34
CA PHE A 26 23.25 -8.28 -23.90
C PHE A 26 22.61 -9.32 -22.99
N PHE A 27 23.17 -9.52 -21.79
CA PHE A 27 22.79 -10.58 -20.86
C PHE A 27 21.28 -10.71 -20.65
N TYR A 28 20.62 -9.61 -20.26
CA TYR A 28 19.20 -9.60 -19.96
C TYR A 28 18.32 -9.91 -21.17
N VAL A 29 18.76 -9.53 -22.38
CA VAL A 29 18.04 -9.80 -23.62
C VAL A 29 18.05 -11.30 -23.92
N VAL A 30 19.23 -11.93 -23.82
CA VAL A 30 19.37 -13.37 -24.03
C VAL A 30 18.61 -14.13 -22.95
N LEU A 31 18.77 -13.76 -21.69
CA LEU A 31 18.11 -14.43 -20.56
C LEU A 31 16.58 -14.35 -20.68
N HIS A 32 16.01 -13.18 -21.02
CA HIS A 32 14.58 -13.06 -21.27
C HIS A 32 14.12 -13.86 -22.50
N SER A 33 14.98 -14.02 -23.50
CA SER A 33 14.71 -14.86 -24.66
C SER A 33 14.66 -16.33 -24.28
N LEU A 34 15.61 -16.79 -23.45
CA LEU A 34 15.60 -18.13 -22.88
C LEU A 34 14.36 -18.38 -22.03
N PHE A 35 13.94 -17.40 -21.21
CA PHE A 35 12.68 -17.49 -20.48
C PHE A 35 11.49 -17.69 -21.42
N ASN A 36 11.42 -17.01 -22.58
CA ASN A 36 10.32 -17.24 -23.54
C ASN A 36 10.27 -18.68 -24.08
N CYS A 37 11.37 -19.43 -24.02
CA CYS A 37 11.48 -20.80 -24.50
C CYS A 37 11.07 -21.87 -23.46
N ILE A 38 10.71 -21.46 -22.23
CA ILE A 38 10.24 -22.37 -21.18
C ILE A 38 8.78 -22.12 -20.83
N SER A 39 8.07 -23.18 -20.45
CA SER A 39 6.67 -23.15 -20.02
C SER A 39 6.50 -22.40 -18.69
N ASP A 40 5.26 -22.04 -18.37
CA ASP A 40 4.95 -21.38 -17.09
C ASP A 40 5.30 -22.28 -15.88
N ASN A 41 5.18 -23.61 -16.03
CA ASN A 41 5.57 -24.57 -15.00
C ASN A 41 7.08 -24.64 -14.82
N GLU A 42 7.85 -24.65 -15.91
CA GLU A 42 9.32 -24.61 -15.87
C GLU A 42 9.80 -23.28 -15.24
N LEU A 43 9.18 -22.16 -15.59
CA LEU A 43 9.51 -20.86 -15.00
C LEU A 43 9.18 -20.79 -13.50
N LYS A 44 8.07 -21.40 -13.07
CA LYS A 44 7.75 -21.61 -11.65
C LYS A 44 8.83 -22.46 -10.98
N LEU A 45 9.22 -23.59 -11.56
CA LEU A 45 10.27 -24.45 -10.97
C LEU A 45 11.58 -23.69 -10.80
N LEU A 46 12.02 -22.97 -11.84
CA LEU A 46 13.21 -22.13 -11.82
C LEU A 46 13.15 -21.07 -10.71
N TYR A 47 12.00 -20.41 -10.53
CA TYR A 47 11.81 -19.45 -9.44
C TYR A 47 11.98 -20.10 -8.06
N PHE A 48 11.33 -21.23 -7.83
CA PHE A 48 11.36 -21.90 -6.52
C PHE A 48 12.72 -22.53 -6.20
N GLN A 49 13.44 -23.04 -7.20
CA GLN A 49 14.84 -23.50 -7.07
C GLN A 49 15.75 -22.34 -6.61
N ASN A 50 15.59 -21.16 -7.22
CA ASN A 50 16.39 -19.98 -6.92
C ASN A 50 15.84 -19.09 -5.81
N ALA A 51 14.72 -19.46 -5.18
CA ALA A 51 14.10 -18.66 -4.13
C ALA A 51 14.99 -18.50 -2.88
N LYS A 52 15.90 -19.44 -2.64
CA LYS A 52 16.94 -19.41 -1.59
C LYS A 52 18.35 -19.24 -2.17
N GLY A 53 18.49 -19.22 -3.49
CA GLY A 53 19.75 -19.15 -4.22
C GLY A 53 20.11 -17.72 -4.59
N ASN A 54 20.39 -17.48 -5.87
CA ASN A 54 20.87 -16.19 -6.35
C ASN A 54 19.77 -15.10 -6.34
N PRO A 55 19.88 -14.04 -5.51
CA PRO A 55 18.86 -12.99 -5.41
C PRO A 55 18.72 -12.16 -6.70
N ILE A 56 19.76 -12.10 -7.53
CA ILE A 56 19.74 -11.36 -8.79
C ILE A 56 18.91 -12.13 -9.83
N LEU A 57 19.22 -13.42 -10.06
CA LEU A 57 18.45 -14.26 -10.98
C LEU A 57 16.97 -14.30 -10.58
N LYS A 58 16.68 -14.44 -9.28
CA LYS A 58 15.31 -14.37 -8.76
C LYS A 58 14.60 -13.07 -9.16
N LYS A 59 15.22 -11.92 -8.94
CA LYS A 59 14.66 -10.61 -9.32
C LYS A 59 14.45 -10.49 -10.83
N THR A 60 15.35 -11.05 -11.63
CA THR A 60 15.22 -11.06 -13.09
C THR A 60 14.02 -11.90 -13.53
N ILE A 61 13.80 -13.06 -12.90
CA ILE A 61 12.60 -13.88 -13.12
C ILE A 61 11.32 -13.10 -12.72
N GLU A 62 11.31 -12.46 -11.55
CA GLU A 62 10.18 -11.63 -11.08
C GLU A 62 9.83 -10.52 -12.07
N SER A 63 10.85 -9.77 -12.51
CA SER A 63 10.71 -8.71 -13.51
C SER A 63 10.15 -9.22 -14.84
N TYR A 64 10.65 -10.37 -15.31
CA TYR A 64 10.15 -11.01 -16.52
C TYR A 64 8.67 -11.42 -16.39
N ILE A 65 8.29 -12.05 -15.27
CA ILE A 65 6.89 -12.45 -15.00
C ILE A 65 5.98 -11.23 -15.01
N VAL A 66 6.33 -10.16 -14.28
CA VAL A 66 5.57 -8.91 -14.25
C VAL A 66 5.40 -8.36 -15.66
N LYS A 67 6.48 -8.27 -16.45
CA LYS A 67 6.42 -7.75 -17.82
C LYS A 67 5.51 -8.60 -18.72
N ARG A 68 5.57 -9.93 -18.62
CA ARG A 68 4.84 -10.86 -19.51
C ARG A 68 3.41 -11.20 -19.08
N THR A 69 3.00 -10.74 -17.91
CA THR A 69 1.63 -10.91 -17.42
C THR A 69 0.86 -9.60 -17.42
N ILE A 70 1.51 -8.49 -17.04
CA ILE A 70 0.86 -7.18 -16.89
C ILE A 70 1.07 -6.29 -18.12
N ASN A 71 2.31 -6.10 -18.57
CA ASN A 71 2.65 -5.08 -19.58
C ASN A 71 2.47 -5.59 -21.02
N GLU A 72 2.85 -6.85 -21.27
CA GLU A 72 2.76 -7.52 -22.56
C GLU A 72 2.23 -8.96 -22.35
N PRO A 73 0.91 -9.15 -22.17
CA PRO A 73 0.33 -10.41 -21.73
C PRO A 73 0.59 -11.53 -22.74
N LYS A 74 1.53 -12.42 -22.40
CA LYS A 74 1.91 -13.60 -23.21
C LYS A 74 1.92 -14.90 -22.40
N ARG A 75 1.68 -14.82 -21.08
CA ARG A 75 1.67 -15.95 -20.15
C ARG A 75 0.41 -15.95 -19.29
N GLN A 76 -0.03 -17.13 -18.85
CA GLN A 76 -1.25 -17.31 -18.05
C GLN A 76 -1.01 -18.24 -16.86
N PHE A 77 -0.83 -17.66 -15.68
CA PHE A 77 -0.47 -18.40 -14.46
C PHE A 77 -1.67 -18.86 -13.62
N GLU A 78 -2.91 -18.77 -14.11
CA GLU A 78 -4.12 -19.09 -13.34
C GLU A 78 -4.09 -20.50 -12.73
N ASN A 79 -3.74 -21.52 -13.51
CA ASN A 79 -3.69 -22.90 -13.03
C ASN A 79 -2.54 -23.13 -12.03
N ILE A 80 -1.41 -22.45 -12.23
CA ILE A 80 -0.29 -22.48 -11.29
C ILE A 80 -0.69 -21.83 -9.97
N ALA A 81 -1.37 -20.69 -10.01
CA ALA A 81 -1.85 -20.02 -8.81
C ALA A 81 -2.81 -20.90 -8.02
N LYS A 82 -3.83 -21.48 -8.67
CA LYS A 82 -4.78 -22.40 -8.01
C LYS A 82 -4.06 -23.55 -7.31
N THR A 83 -3.11 -24.17 -8.00
CA THR A 83 -2.32 -25.27 -7.43
C THR A 83 -1.52 -24.82 -6.21
N LEU A 84 -0.83 -23.68 -6.31
CA LEU A 84 -0.01 -23.14 -5.22
C LEU A 84 -0.85 -22.72 -4.01
N LEU A 85 -2.02 -22.13 -4.23
CA LEU A 85 -2.95 -21.74 -3.17
C LEU A 85 -3.54 -22.94 -2.45
N ASN A 86 -3.93 -23.98 -3.18
CA ASN A 86 -4.48 -25.21 -2.57
C ASN A 86 -3.46 -25.91 -1.67
N LEU A 87 -2.18 -25.89 -2.04
CA LEU A 87 -1.09 -26.48 -1.26
C LEU A 87 -0.58 -25.55 -0.14
N TYR A 88 -0.97 -24.28 -0.14
CA TYR A 88 -0.43 -23.25 0.77
C TYR A 88 -0.58 -23.61 2.27
N PRO A 89 -1.75 -24.07 2.75
CA PRO A 89 -1.93 -24.34 4.19
C PRO A 89 -1.04 -25.46 4.72
N GLU A 90 -0.66 -26.40 3.86
CA GLU A 90 0.13 -27.59 4.21
C GLU A 90 1.64 -27.33 4.13
N GLN A 91 2.05 -26.20 3.59
CA GLN A 91 3.45 -25.85 3.39
C GLN A 91 4.09 -25.27 4.66
N ASP A 92 5.37 -25.58 4.88
CA ASP A 92 6.19 -24.88 5.86
C ASP A 92 6.18 -23.36 5.60
N TYR A 93 6.24 -22.57 6.67
CA TYR A 93 6.17 -21.11 6.57
C TYR A 93 7.18 -20.51 5.58
N LYS A 94 8.39 -21.08 5.48
CA LYS A 94 9.40 -20.60 4.52
C LYS A 94 8.93 -20.77 3.07
N ILE A 95 8.25 -21.87 2.76
CA ILE A 95 7.69 -22.13 1.43
C ILE A 95 6.49 -21.22 1.20
N GLN A 96 5.60 -21.06 2.19
CA GLN A 96 4.51 -20.08 2.15
C GLN A 96 4.99 -18.67 1.81
N VAL A 97 6.11 -18.22 2.38
CA VAL A 97 6.73 -16.92 2.07
C VAL A 97 7.13 -16.81 0.59
N THR A 98 7.79 -17.84 0.07
CA THR A 98 8.17 -17.90 -1.35
C THR A 98 6.94 -17.92 -2.24
N THR A 99 5.94 -18.75 -1.90
CA THR A 99 4.70 -18.88 -2.66
C THR A 99 3.96 -17.55 -2.75
N ARG A 100 3.75 -16.83 -1.63
CA ARG A 100 3.09 -15.52 -1.68
C ARG A 100 3.88 -14.50 -2.51
N THR A 101 5.21 -14.49 -2.38
CA THR A 101 6.07 -13.56 -3.15
C THR A 101 6.04 -13.84 -4.65
N PHE A 102 5.95 -15.11 -5.04
CA PHE A 102 5.77 -15.51 -6.43
C PHE A 102 4.41 -15.07 -6.95
N LEU A 103 3.34 -15.35 -6.21
CA LEU A 103 1.97 -15.00 -6.59
C LEU A 103 1.80 -13.49 -6.76
N THR A 104 2.37 -12.66 -5.88
CA THR A 104 2.21 -11.19 -5.98
C THR A 104 2.74 -10.60 -7.28
N GLN A 105 3.65 -11.28 -8.00
CA GLN A 105 4.17 -10.80 -9.29
C GLN A 105 3.09 -10.73 -10.37
N PHE A 106 2.05 -11.56 -10.28
CA PHE A 106 1.03 -11.66 -11.31
C PHE A 106 -0.40 -11.74 -10.75
N ILE A 107 -0.60 -11.63 -9.43
CA ILE A 107 -1.89 -11.80 -8.75
C ILE A 107 -3.01 -10.95 -9.37
N ARG A 108 -2.68 -9.74 -9.84
CA ARG A 108 -3.64 -8.80 -10.46
C ARG A 108 -4.23 -9.29 -11.79
N THR A 109 -3.59 -10.26 -12.42
CA THR A 109 -4.01 -10.83 -13.71
C THR A 109 -4.91 -12.05 -13.56
N LEU A 110 -5.08 -12.53 -12.33
CA LEU A 110 -5.84 -13.73 -12.03
C LEU A 110 -7.35 -13.45 -11.97
N SER A 111 -8.14 -14.51 -12.03
CA SER A 111 -9.59 -14.39 -11.84
C SER A 111 -9.92 -13.89 -10.42
N LYS A 112 -11.01 -13.14 -10.28
CA LYS A 112 -11.49 -12.66 -8.97
C LYS A 112 -11.61 -13.79 -7.94
N LYS A 113 -12.06 -14.97 -8.36
CA LYS A 113 -12.16 -16.16 -7.50
C LYS A 113 -10.80 -16.58 -6.93
N THR A 114 -9.76 -16.58 -7.75
CA THR A 114 -8.40 -16.95 -7.33
C THR A 114 -7.77 -15.87 -6.45
N ILE A 115 -7.98 -14.59 -6.76
CA ILE A 115 -7.56 -13.47 -5.90
C ILE A 115 -8.25 -13.55 -4.55
N ARG A 116 -9.54 -13.89 -4.52
CA ARG A 116 -10.30 -14.05 -3.27
C ARG A 116 -9.73 -15.17 -2.41
N HIS A 117 -9.43 -16.33 -2.99
CA HIS A 117 -8.80 -17.43 -2.25
C HIS A 117 -7.43 -17.01 -1.66
N TYR A 118 -6.60 -16.27 -2.42
CA TYR A 118 -5.35 -15.72 -1.90
C TYR A 118 -5.58 -14.75 -0.73
N PHE A 119 -6.59 -13.88 -0.81
CA PHE A 119 -6.94 -12.96 0.25
C PHE A 119 -7.38 -13.70 1.52
N ASP A 120 -8.32 -14.64 1.40
CA ASP A 120 -8.90 -15.37 2.53
C ASP A 120 -7.82 -16.16 3.31
N LEU A 121 -6.84 -16.74 2.60
CA LEU A 121 -5.72 -17.43 3.23
C LEU A 121 -4.83 -16.53 4.10
N LEU A 122 -4.75 -15.24 3.77
CA LEU A 122 -3.77 -14.32 4.37
C LEU A 122 -4.40 -13.33 5.36
N ILE A 123 -5.64 -12.91 5.14
CA ILE A 123 -6.28 -11.84 5.92
C ILE A 123 -6.51 -12.23 7.39
N HIS A 124 -6.69 -13.53 7.67
CA HIS A 124 -6.88 -14.09 9.01
C HIS A 124 -5.57 -14.45 9.71
N SER A 125 -4.41 -14.23 9.08
CA SER A 125 -3.12 -14.54 9.69
C SER A 125 -2.84 -13.59 10.86
N GLU A 126 -2.33 -14.13 11.97
CA GLU A 126 -1.83 -13.34 13.09
C GLU A 126 -0.61 -12.48 12.70
N ARG A 127 0.08 -12.85 11.61
CA ARG A 127 1.27 -12.14 11.14
C ARG A 127 0.90 -10.91 10.34
N LYS A 128 1.35 -9.74 10.81
CA LYS A 128 1.17 -8.44 10.14
C LYS A 128 1.56 -8.45 8.66
N TYR A 129 2.65 -9.12 8.30
CA TYR A 129 3.11 -9.18 6.91
C TYR A 129 2.15 -9.92 5.98
N ASP A 130 1.48 -10.98 6.46
CA ASP A 130 0.52 -11.73 5.65
C ASP A 130 -0.74 -10.88 5.43
N ARG A 131 -1.26 -10.24 6.48
CA ARG A 131 -2.39 -9.30 6.36
C ARG A 131 -2.10 -8.14 5.43
N HIS A 132 -0.90 -7.56 5.51
CA HIS A 132 -0.48 -6.50 4.59
C HIS A 132 -0.55 -6.97 3.13
N ARG A 133 -0.11 -8.20 2.83
CA ARG A 133 -0.23 -8.78 1.48
C ARG A 133 -1.68 -9.02 1.05
N ALA A 134 -2.56 -9.39 1.97
CA ALA A 134 -4.00 -9.47 1.68
C ALA A 134 -4.56 -8.08 1.32
N ASN A 135 -4.19 -7.04 2.08
CA ASN A 135 -4.63 -5.67 1.86
C ASN A 135 -4.24 -5.13 0.48
N GLU A 136 -3.09 -5.54 -0.09
CA GLU A 136 -2.62 -5.13 -1.42
C GLU A 136 -3.58 -5.55 -2.57
N VAL A 137 -4.42 -6.57 -2.35
CA VAL A 137 -5.34 -7.11 -3.36
C VAL A 137 -6.81 -6.89 -3.05
N ALA A 138 -7.15 -6.37 -1.86
CA ALA A 138 -8.52 -6.20 -1.40
C ALA A 138 -9.40 -5.41 -2.38
N ASP A 139 -8.84 -4.34 -2.97
CA ASP A 139 -9.53 -3.50 -3.96
C ASP A 139 -10.06 -4.28 -5.18
N LEU A 140 -9.40 -5.39 -5.54
CA LEU A 140 -9.71 -6.17 -6.74
C LEU A 140 -10.91 -7.09 -6.55
N ILE A 141 -11.25 -7.36 -5.29
CA ILE A 141 -12.27 -8.30 -4.83
C ILE A 141 -13.23 -7.66 -3.82
N TRP A 142 -13.32 -6.32 -3.84
CA TRP A 142 -14.09 -5.54 -2.88
C TRP A 142 -15.53 -6.04 -2.75
N SER A 143 -15.99 -6.18 -1.49
CA SER A 143 -17.35 -6.55 -1.09
C SER A 143 -17.55 -6.21 0.39
N ASP A 144 -18.80 -6.22 0.86
CA ASP A 144 -19.14 -5.92 2.27
C ASP A 144 -18.43 -6.86 3.26
N GLU A 145 -18.19 -8.11 2.86
CA GLU A 145 -17.46 -9.08 3.66
C GLU A 145 -15.97 -8.69 3.81
N ILE A 146 -15.35 -8.24 2.71
CA ILE A 146 -13.96 -7.74 2.72
C ILE A 146 -13.87 -6.45 3.56
N GLU A 147 -14.85 -5.55 3.44
CA GLU A 147 -14.98 -4.37 4.30
C GLU A 147 -14.98 -4.77 5.78
N GLY A 148 -15.79 -5.78 6.14
CA GLY A 148 -15.84 -6.34 7.50
C GLY A 148 -14.48 -6.83 7.99
N TYR A 149 -13.80 -7.70 7.24
CA TYR A 149 -12.48 -8.21 7.64
C TYR A 149 -11.43 -7.12 7.80
N LEU A 150 -11.42 -6.12 6.92
CA LEU A 150 -10.47 -5.00 7.00
C LEU A 150 -10.76 -4.12 8.22
N THR A 151 -12.02 -3.88 8.50
CA THR A 151 -12.49 -3.11 9.66
C THR A 151 -12.14 -3.81 10.96
N ASP A 152 -12.39 -5.12 11.05
CA ASP A 152 -12.01 -5.94 12.20
C ASP A 152 -10.51 -5.96 12.42
N ASN A 153 -9.72 -6.12 11.34
CA ASN A 153 -8.27 -6.08 11.44
C ASN A 153 -7.74 -4.71 11.87
N PHE A 154 -8.38 -3.63 11.40
CA PHE A 154 -8.06 -2.28 11.85
C PHE A 154 -8.36 -2.12 13.35
N TYR A 155 -9.50 -2.60 13.83
CA TYR A 155 -9.88 -2.50 15.24
C TYR A 155 -9.03 -3.37 16.16
N ASN A 156 -8.82 -4.64 15.80
CA ASN A 156 -8.15 -5.62 16.64
C ASN A 156 -6.64 -5.43 16.67
N TYR A 157 -6.03 -5.01 15.56
CA TYR A 157 -4.57 -4.93 15.43
C TYR A 157 -4.03 -3.50 15.25
N LYS A 158 -4.90 -2.48 15.18
CA LYS A 158 -4.51 -1.11 14.79
C LYS A 158 -3.70 -1.09 13.48
N ASP A 159 -4.10 -1.94 12.54
CA ASP A 159 -3.34 -2.17 11.30
C ASP A 159 -3.61 -1.06 10.28
N GLU A 160 -2.71 -0.08 10.21
CA GLU A 160 -2.78 1.03 9.23
C GLU A 160 -2.84 0.55 7.77
N TYR A 161 -2.32 -0.65 7.46
CA TYR A 161 -2.39 -1.16 6.09
C TYR A 161 -3.82 -1.51 5.68
N SER A 162 -4.68 -1.86 6.62
CA SER A 162 -6.11 -2.10 6.35
C SER A 162 -6.85 -0.81 6.02
N LEU A 163 -6.36 0.35 6.49
CA LEU A 163 -6.94 1.65 6.14
C LEU A 163 -6.76 1.99 4.67
N LEU A 164 -5.72 1.51 3.98
CA LEU A 164 -5.50 1.85 2.56
C LEU A 164 -6.67 1.44 1.65
N PRO A 165 -7.09 0.15 1.63
CA PRO A 165 -8.26 -0.26 0.85
C PRO A 165 -9.57 0.33 1.39
N LEU A 166 -9.72 0.53 2.71
CA LEU A 166 -10.89 1.21 3.29
C LEU A 166 -11.00 2.66 2.79
N ILE A 167 -9.91 3.43 2.85
CA ILE A 167 -9.86 4.80 2.32
C ILE A 167 -10.23 4.80 0.83
N LYS A 168 -9.82 3.80 0.06
CA LYS A 168 -10.12 3.79 -1.38
C LYS A 168 -11.59 3.47 -1.66
N ASN A 169 -12.14 2.43 -1.05
CA ASN A 169 -13.41 1.84 -1.48
C ASN A 169 -14.59 2.10 -0.53
N LEU A 170 -14.37 2.37 0.76
CA LEU A 170 -15.43 2.64 1.72
C LEU A 170 -16.14 3.96 1.40
N GLU A 171 -17.45 4.05 1.61
CA GLU A 171 -18.18 5.31 1.49
C GLU A 171 -17.62 6.37 2.44
N GLU A 172 -17.58 7.64 1.99
CA GLU A 172 -17.02 8.74 2.75
C GLU A 172 -17.61 8.84 4.17
N SER A 173 -18.93 8.71 4.32
CA SER A 173 -19.64 8.81 5.61
C SER A 173 -19.23 7.68 6.57
N LYS A 174 -19.23 6.44 6.09
CA LYS A 174 -18.77 5.27 6.86
C LYS A 174 -17.31 5.39 7.27
N LEU A 175 -16.44 5.85 6.36
CA LEU A 175 -15.03 6.09 6.66
C LEU A 175 -14.88 7.11 7.78
N CYS A 176 -15.71 8.16 7.79
CA CYS A 176 -15.68 9.19 8.81
C CYS A 176 -16.04 8.64 10.20
N VAL A 177 -17.12 7.87 10.29
CA VAL A 177 -17.53 7.19 11.53
C VAL A 177 -16.43 6.23 12.03
N LEU A 178 -15.80 5.50 11.10
CA LEU A 178 -14.73 4.57 11.42
C LEU A 178 -13.52 5.28 12.05
N ILE A 179 -13.04 6.35 11.43
CA ILE A 179 -11.82 7.05 11.86
C ILE A 179 -12.05 7.93 13.10
N GLU A 180 -13.27 8.44 13.33
CA GLU A 180 -13.55 9.36 14.43
C GLU A 180 -13.15 8.74 15.77
N ASN A 181 -13.41 7.45 15.97
CA ASN A 181 -13.06 6.77 17.22
C ASN A 181 -11.56 6.51 17.40
N TYR A 182 -10.77 6.59 16.33
CA TYR A 182 -9.35 6.20 16.33
C TYR A 182 -8.41 7.37 16.03
N TRP A 183 -8.94 8.53 15.69
CA TRP A 183 -8.15 9.71 15.41
C TRP A 183 -7.54 10.26 16.69
N THR A 184 -6.22 10.19 16.76
CA THR A 184 -5.38 10.72 17.84
C THR A 184 -4.25 11.53 17.24
N LYS A 185 -3.42 12.18 18.07
CA LYS A 185 -2.26 12.94 17.58
C LYS A 185 -1.32 12.08 16.72
N ASP A 186 -1.01 10.88 17.18
CA ASP A 186 0.02 10.01 16.59
C ASP A 186 -0.55 8.89 15.68
N PHE A 187 -1.88 8.77 15.58
CA PHE A 187 -2.54 7.73 14.78
C PHE A 187 -3.86 8.22 14.15
N PRO A 188 -4.16 7.88 12.89
CA PRO A 188 -3.26 7.24 11.91
C PRO A 188 -2.04 8.11 11.59
N SER A 189 -1.06 7.54 10.90
CA SER A 189 0.12 8.29 10.44
C SER A 189 -0.29 9.53 9.63
N PRO A 190 0.50 10.63 9.66
CA PRO A 190 0.18 11.87 8.95
C PRO A 190 -0.09 11.66 7.46
N ARG A 191 0.59 10.71 6.82
CA ARG A 191 0.36 10.35 5.42
C ARG A 191 -1.06 9.81 5.20
N LEU A 192 -1.54 8.92 6.07
CA LEU A 192 -2.90 8.37 5.98
C LEU A 192 -3.95 9.41 6.33
N LYS A 193 -3.72 10.20 7.38
CA LYS A 193 -4.59 11.34 7.73
C LYS A 193 -4.84 12.26 6.53
N ASN A 194 -3.79 12.63 5.80
CA ASN A 194 -3.92 13.41 4.57
C ASN A 194 -4.80 12.73 3.50
N SER A 195 -4.63 11.42 3.28
CA SER A 195 -5.46 10.66 2.32
C SER A 195 -6.93 10.59 2.75
N ILE A 196 -7.18 10.38 4.03
CA ILE A 196 -8.51 10.36 4.63
C ILE A 196 -9.19 11.72 4.45
N ILE A 197 -8.49 12.81 4.77
CA ILE A 197 -8.99 14.18 4.72
C ILE A 197 -9.41 14.57 3.30
N LYS A 198 -8.58 14.24 2.31
CA LYS A 198 -8.93 14.42 0.88
C LYS A 198 -10.22 13.70 0.49
N LYS A 199 -10.52 12.58 1.12
CA LYS A 199 -11.74 11.82 0.85
C LYS A 199 -12.95 12.40 1.58
N ILE A 200 -12.86 12.61 2.90
CA ILE A 200 -14.00 13.06 3.72
C ILE A 200 -14.33 14.55 3.53
N ALA A 201 -13.42 15.38 3.02
CA ALA A 201 -13.68 16.81 2.78
C ALA A 201 -14.85 17.07 1.80
N LYS A 202 -15.31 16.05 1.06
CA LYS A 202 -16.51 16.14 0.23
C LYS A 202 -17.82 16.18 1.04
N LEU A 203 -17.81 15.70 2.29
CA LEU A 203 -18.98 15.64 3.16
C LEU A 203 -19.33 17.00 3.77
N GLU A 204 -20.52 17.10 4.35
CA GLU A 204 -20.96 18.25 5.15
C GLU A 204 -20.15 18.43 6.44
N SER A 205 -20.22 19.62 7.03
CA SER A 205 -19.40 20.04 8.18
C SER A 205 -19.45 19.13 9.39
N ASP A 206 -20.61 18.53 9.64
CA ASP A 206 -20.85 17.76 10.86
C ASP A 206 -19.96 16.52 10.94
N TYR A 207 -19.65 15.91 9.79
CA TYR A 207 -18.85 14.69 9.70
C TYR A 207 -17.41 14.89 10.17
N TYR A 208 -16.82 16.07 9.95
CA TYR A 208 -15.41 16.33 10.30
C TYR A 208 -15.25 17.32 11.46
N SER A 209 -16.34 17.61 12.16
CA SER A 209 -16.36 18.53 13.30
C SER A 209 -15.43 18.09 14.45
N PHE A 210 -15.30 16.77 14.67
CA PHE A 210 -14.41 16.20 15.69
C PHE A 210 -12.94 16.60 15.53
N LEU A 211 -12.49 16.93 14.32
CA LEU A 211 -11.12 17.37 14.06
C LEU A 211 -10.83 18.73 14.72
N LYS A 212 -11.83 19.58 14.92
CA LYS A 212 -11.65 20.89 15.55
C LYS A 212 -11.07 20.77 16.95
N GLU A 213 -11.42 19.71 17.67
CA GLU A 213 -10.95 19.45 19.03
C GLU A 213 -9.72 18.55 19.05
N ARG A 214 -9.68 17.53 18.18
CA ARG A 214 -8.65 16.49 18.23
C ARG A 214 -7.41 16.79 17.41
N ASP A 215 -7.55 17.52 16.30
CA ASP A 215 -6.46 17.76 15.36
C ASP A 215 -6.74 18.97 14.46
N VAL A 216 -6.62 20.15 15.07
CA VAL A 216 -6.89 21.46 14.47
C VAL A 216 -6.21 21.65 13.11
N SER A 217 -4.99 21.16 12.94
CA SER A 217 -4.26 21.28 11.67
C SER A 217 -4.98 20.59 10.52
N PHE A 218 -5.50 19.38 10.74
CA PHE A 218 -6.26 18.64 9.73
C PHE A 218 -7.68 19.21 9.55
N TYR A 219 -8.28 19.78 10.59
CA TYR A 219 -9.53 20.54 10.45
C TYR A 219 -9.38 21.73 9.48
N ILE A 220 -8.32 22.54 9.63
CA ILE A 220 -8.05 23.65 8.68
C ILE A 220 -7.85 23.10 7.26
N GLN A 221 -7.15 21.97 7.12
CA GLN A 221 -6.97 21.36 5.81
C GLN A 221 -8.30 21.00 5.14
N VAL A 222 -9.31 20.51 5.90
CA VAL A 222 -10.66 20.28 5.36
C VAL A 222 -11.31 21.59 4.91
N LEU A 223 -11.28 22.63 5.74
CA LEU A 223 -11.86 23.94 5.39
C LEU A 223 -11.25 24.50 4.11
N TYR A 224 -9.92 24.39 3.98
CA TYR A 224 -9.20 24.74 2.77
C TYR A 224 -9.70 23.95 1.55
N LEU A 225 -9.75 22.62 1.62
CA LEU A 225 -10.19 21.77 0.52
C LEU A 225 -11.63 22.08 0.08
N LYS A 226 -12.49 22.48 1.02
CA LYS A 226 -13.87 22.92 0.77
C LYS A 226 -14.00 24.38 0.33
N LYS A 227 -12.89 25.13 0.29
CA LYS A 227 -12.87 26.58 0.00
C LYS A 227 -13.77 27.38 0.96
N ILE A 228 -13.90 26.92 2.20
CA ILE A 228 -14.63 27.64 3.25
C ILE A 228 -13.72 28.75 3.77
N LYS A 229 -14.22 29.98 3.75
CA LYS A 229 -13.50 31.13 4.29
C LYS A 229 -13.45 31.03 5.81
N ILE A 230 -12.25 31.14 6.38
CA ILE A 230 -12.02 31.09 7.83
C ILE A 230 -11.93 32.53 8.34
N THR A 231 -12.65 32.84 9.42
CA THR A 231 -12.62 34.18 10.02
C THR A 231 -11.34 34.40 10.82
N GLU A 232 -10.94 35.67 11.02
CA GLU A 232 -9.75 35.99 11.85
C GLU A 232 -9.87 35.46 13.29
N ASN A 233 -11.08 35.49 13.87
CA ASN A 233 -11.33 34.99 15.21
C ASN A 233 -11.14 33.47 15.29
N GLU A 234 -11.64 32.74 14.30
CA GLU A 234 -11.44 31.29 14.23
C GLU A 234 -9.96 30.95 14.08
N ILE A 235 -9.21 31.65 13.22
CA ILE A 235 -7.78 31.36 13.08
C ILE A 235 -7.01 31.67 14.36
N LYS A 236 -7.35 32.75 15.07
CA LYS A 236 -6.72 33.07 16.36
C LYS A 236 -6.98 31.97 17.38
N GLN A 237 -8.22 31.50 17.52
CA GLN A 237 -8.57 30.38 18.39
C GLN A 237 -7.82 29.10 18.01
N LEU A 238 -7.70 28.81 16.71
CA LEU A 238 -7.00 27.62 16.22
C LEU A 238 -5.48 27.70 16.47
N LEU A 239 -4.86 28.88 16.34
CA LEU A 239 -3.43 29.11 16.64
C LEU A 239 -3.12 29.00 18.14
N GLU A 240 -4.06 29.37 19.00
CA GLU A 240 -3.92 29.23 20.46
C GLU A 240 -4.06 27.76 20.90
N ALA A 241 -4.81 26.95 20.14
CA ALA A 241 -5.07 25.54 20.45
C ALA A 241 -3.96 24.56 19.98
N VAL A 242 -3.01 25.01 19.14
CA VAL A 242 -1.94 24.15 18.60
C VAL A 242 -0.58 24.37 19.29
N THR A 243 0.20 23.30 19.40
CA THR A 243 1.60 23.36 19.87
C THR A 243 2.47 24.20 18.94
N ASP A 244 3.57 24.76 19.45
CA ASP A 244 4.47 25.60 18.66
C ASP A 244 5.01 24.92 17.40
N GLU A 245 5.33 23.62 17.49
CA GLU A 245 5.76 22.80 16.35
C GLU A 245 4.69 22.73 15.24
N ASN A 246 3.41 22.70 15.60
CA ASN A 246 2.30 22.58 14.67
C ASN A 246 1.85 23.94 14.10
N LYS A 247 2.29 25.07 14.69
CA LYS A 247 1.93 26.41 14.19
C LYS A 247 2.44 26.67 12.78
N PHE A 248 3.62 26.18 12.42
CA PHE A 248 4.15 26.32 11.05
C PHE A 248 3.27 25.57 10.03
N TYR A 249 2.85 24.35 10.36
CA TYR A 249 1.95 23.58 9.51
C TYR A 249 0.56 24.23 9.42
N LEU A 250 0.08 24.84 10.52
CA LEU A 250 -1.16 25.60 10.52
C LEU A 250 -1.09 26.82 9.59
N ILE A 251 0.00 27.60 9.66
CA ILE A 251 0.24 28.74 8.78
C ILE A 251 0.35 28.31 7.33
N TRP A 252 1.03 27.19 7.04
CA TRP A 252 1.07 26.64 5.70
C TRP A 252 -0.35 26.36 5.19
N ASN A 253 -1.21 25.70 5.97
CA ASN A 253 -2.60 25.44 5.59
C ASN A 253 -3.43 26.73 5.44
N ILE A 254 -3.19 27.77 6.25
CA ILE A 254 -3.81 29.10 6.10
C ILE A 254 -3.36 29.73 4.77
N GLY A 255 -2.08 29.67 4.46
CA GLY A 255 -1.50 30.16 3.20
C GLY A 255 -2.10 29.48 1.98
N MET A 256 -2.42 28.18 2.08
CA MET A 256 -3.12 27.45 1.03
C MET A 256 -4.51 28.05 0.72
N THR A 257 -5.17 28.73 1.66
CA THR A 257 -6.46 29.40 1.40
C THR A 257 -6.34 30.62 0.47
N GLY A 258 -5.14 31.13 0.22
CA GLY A 258 -4.87 32.25 -0.69
C GLY A 258 -5.05 33.63 -0.06
N ASP A 259 -5.33 33.73 1.24
CA ASP A 259 -5.40 35.02 1.95
C ASP A 259 -4.01 35.52 2.37
N TRP A 260 -3.36 36.26 1.47
CA TRP A 260 -2.01 36.81 1.67
C TRP A 260 -1.89 37.67 2.94
N LYS A 261 -2.84 38.59 3.15
CA LYS A 261 -2.79 39.53 4.28
C LYS A 261 -2.88 38.77 5.61
N GLN A 262 -3.79 37.82 5.68
CA GLN A 262 -3.98 36.99 6.86
C GLN A 262 -2.77 36.09 7.13
N THR A 263 -2.20 35.50 6.08
CA THR A 263 -1.00 34.64 6.19
C THR A 263 0.20 35.43 6.73
N VAL A 264 0.50 36.61 6.16
CA VAL A 264 1.64 37.45 6.60
C VAL A 264 1.45 37.89 8.06
N LYS A 265 0.25 38.34 8.44
CA LYS A 265 -0.07 38.74 9.81
C LYS A 265 0.28 37.64 10.82
N TYR A 266 -0.01 36.38 10.51
CA TYR A 266 0.29 35.27 11.42
C TYR A 266 1.75 34.83 11.41
N ILE A 267 2.47 34.99 10.29
CA ILE A 267 3.93 34.84 10.26
C ILE A 267 4.59 35.84 11.21
N ASP A 268 4.19 37.11 11.14
CA ASP A 268 4.74 38.18 11.99
C ASP A 268 4.43 37.94 13.48
N MET A 269 3.23 37.43 13.80
CA MET A 269 2.86 37.03 15.16
C MET A 269 3.72 35.89 15.72
N LEU A 270 4.18 34.94 14.89
CA LEU A 270 5.10 33.89 15.34
C LEU A 270 6.50 34.42 15.60
N ASN A 271 6.99 35.30 14.73
CA ASN A 271 8.34 35.84 14.82
C ASN A 271 8.48 36.76 16.05
N SER A 272 7.48 37.61 16.31
CA SER A 272 7.45 38.48 17.50
C SER A 272 7.43 37.73 18.83
N LYS A 273 6.81 36.54 18.90
CA LYS A 273 6.87 35.68 20.09
C LYS A 273 8.24 35.04 20.33
N LYS A 274 9.00 34.74 19.26
CA LYS A 274 10.37 34.21 19.38
C LYS A 274 11.35 35.23 19.95
N GLU A 275 11.18 36.51 19.62
CA GLU A 275 12.02 37.59 20.16
C GLU A 275 11.83 37.77 21.67
N ILE A 276 10.61 37.60 22.17
CA ILE A 276 10.28 37.71 23.61
C ILE A 276 10.77 36.50 24.42
N MET A 277 10.89 35.31 23.82
CA MET A 277 11.39 34.12 24.52
C MET A 277 12.92 33.99 24.54
N ASN A 278 13.61 34.71 23.64
CA ASN A 278 15.07 34.73 23.56
C ASN A 278 15.69 35.99 24.22
N SER A 279 14.87 36.82 24.87
CA SER A 279 15.27 37.95 25.71
C SER A 279 14.98 37.67 27.18
#